data_AF-A0A2G2MSE3-F1
#
_entry.id   AF-A0A2G2MSE3-F1
#
_cell.length_a   1.000
_cell.length_b   1.000
_cell.length_c   1.000
_cell.angle_alpha   90.00
_cell.angle_beta   90.00
_cell.angle_gamma   90.00
#
_symmetry.space_group_name_H-M   'P 1'
#
loop_
_entity.id
_entity.type
_entity.pdbx_description
1 polymer ?
#
loop_
_entity_poly.entity_id
_entity_poly.type
_entity_poly.pdbx_seq_one_letter_code
_entity_poly.pdbx_strand_id
1 'polypeptide(L)'
;MKTSKTLLPLLLILAFNTALHAEKYKFEVCIQAEHSFWKTMDNVNSNTDKSLYEVLDKKDKRNYLMIVSGKIEQRMSDVKSRCKNMSPDVLAAYNKKIRALQKQVNTLN
;
A
#
# COMPACT_ATOMS: atom_id res chain seq x y z
N MET A 1 -27.94 -31.22 -35.90
CA MET A 1 -27.21 -30.30 -35.00
C MET A 1 -26.95 -30.99 -33.67
N LYS A 2 -25.69 -31.34 -33.35
CA LYS A 2 -25.29 -32.06 -32.12
C LYS A 2 -24.11 -31.38 -31.40
N THR A 3 -23.90 -30.08 -31.63
CA THR A 3 -22.76 -29.29 -31.12
C THR A 3 -23.00 -28.64 -29.76
N SER A 4 -24.24 -28.66 -29.24
CA SER A 4 -24.59 -27.99 -27.97
C SER A 4 -23.97 -28.66 -26.73
N LYS A 5 -23.73 -29.98 -26.75
CA LYS A 5 -23.29 -30.71 -25.53
C LYS A 5 -21.82 -30.54 -25.17
N THR A 6 -20.97 -30.14 -26.12
CA THR A 6 -19.53 -29.92 -25.91
C THR A 6 -19.17 -28.46 -25.68
N LEU A 7 -20.04 -27.52 -26.05
CA LEU A 7 -19.82 -26.08 -25.88
C LEU A 7 -19.90 -25.64 -24.40
N LEU A 8 -20.84 -26.20 -23.63
CA LEU A 8 -21.03 -25.87 -22.22
C LEU A 8 -19.81 -26.20 -21.33
N PRO A 9 -19.21 -27.41 -21.39
CA PRO A 9 -18.03 -27.71 -20.60
C PRO A 9 -16.80 -26.90 -21.04
N LEU A 10 -16.69 -26.58 -22.33
CA LEU A 10 -15.61 -25.73 -22.84
C LEU A 10 -15.69 -24.29 -22.29
N LEU A 11 -16.91 -23.71 -22.26
CA LEU A 11 -17.18 -22.40 -21.69
C LEU A 11 -16.92 -22.37 -20.18
N LEU A 12 -17.27 -23.45 -19.46
CA LEU A 12 -16.96 -23.58 -18.03
C LEU A 12 -15.45 -23.59 -17.79
N ILE A 13 -14.69 -24.41 -18.52
CA ILE A 13 -13.22 -24.47 -18.40
C ILE A 13 -12.59 -23.10 -18.69
N LEU A 14 -13.07 -22.39 -19.72
CA LEU A 14 -12.60 -21.04 -20.03
C LEU A 14 -12.92 -20.06 -18.89
N ALA A 15 -14.15 -20.09 -18.37
CA ALA A 15 -14.57 -19.22 -17.26
C ALA A 15 -13.74 -19.48 -15.99
N PHE A 16 -13.51 -20.73 -15.61
CA PHE A 16 -12.65 -21.09 -14.47
C PHE A 16 -11.21 -20.63 -14.67
N ASN A 17 -10.63 -20.85 -15.85
CA ASN A 17 -9.28 -20.38 -16.14
C ASN A 17 -9.18 -18.84 -16.08
N THR A 18 -10.15 -18.11 -16.64
CA THR A 18 -10.16 -16.64 -16.56
C THR A 18 -10.33 -16.14 -15.13
N ALA A 19 -11.17 -16.79 -14.32
CA ALA A 19 -11.33 -16.48 -12.90
C ALA A 19 -10.02 -16.70 -12.12
N LEU A 20 -9.35 -17.84 -12.35
CA LEU A 20 -8.09 -18.16 -11.69
C LEU A 20 -6.98 -17.17 -12.04
N HIS A 21 -6.88 -16.77 -13.32
CA HIS A 21 -5.92 -15.76 -13.77
C HIS A 21 -6.22 -14.38 -13.18
N ALA A 22 -7.50 -14.01 -13.07
CA ALA A 22 -7.91 -12.75 -12.45
C ALA A 22 -7.60 -12.73 -10.95
N GLU A 23 -7.79 -13.84 -10.24
CA GLU A 23 -7.41 -13.95 -8.83
C GLU A 23 -5.90 -13.88 -8.63
N LYS A 24 -5.12 -14.61 -9.44
CA LYS A 24 -3.65 -14.53 -9.42
C LYS A 24 -3.16 -13.11 -9.70
N TYR A 25 -3.74 -12.43 -10.69
CA TYR A 25 -3.40 -11.04 -10.97
C TYR A 25 -3.71 -10.12 -9.78
N LYS A 26 -4.89 -10.26 -9.16
CA LYS A 26 -5.26 -9.47 -7.97
C LYS A 26 -4.30 -9.71 -6.80
N PHE A 27 -3.85 -10.95 -6.61
CA PHE A 27 -2.88 -11.30 -5.59
C PHE A 27 -1.52 -10.62 -5.82
N GLU A 28 -0.99 -10.68 -7.05
CA GLU A 28 0.26 -10.01 -7.43
C GLU A 28 0.18 -8.49 -7.25
N VAL A 29 -0.94 -7.87 -7.65
CA VAL A 29 -1.16 -6.42 -7.50
C VAL A 29 -1.22 -6.01 -6.02
N CYS A 30 -1.77 -6.87 -5.16
CA CYS A 30 -1.75 -6.64 -3.72
C CYS A 30 -0.32 -6.74 -3.14
N ILE A 31 0.44 -7.78 -3.50
CA ILE A 31 1.85 -7.94 -3.07
C ILE A 31 2.67 -6.71 -3.45
N GLN A 32 2.52 -6.23 -4.69
CA GLN A 32 3.23 -5.03 -5.15
C GLN A 32 2.85 -3.78 -4.35
N ALA A 33 1.57 -3.64 -3.98
CA ALA A 33 1.11 -2.54 -3.16
C ALA A 33 1.71 -2.58 -1.74
N GLU A 34 1.69 -3.76 -1.09
CA GLU A 34 2.30 -3.94 0.22
C GLU A 34 3.82 -3.71 0.19
N HIS A 35 4.51 -4.23 -0.82
CA HIS A 35 5.94 -3.99 -1.02
C HIS A 35 6.25 -2.49 -1.20
N SER A 36 5.44 -1.77 -1.98
CA SER A 36 5.59 -0.32 -2.13
C SER A 36 5.33 0.44 -0.83
N PHE A 37 4.42 -0.05 0.02
CA PHE A 37 4.20 0.50 1.35
C PHE A 37 5.43 0.32 2.24
N TRP A 38 5.98 -0.89 2.33
CA TRP A 38 7.16 -1.17 3.15
C TRP A 38 8.39 -0.40 2.69
N LYS A 39 8.64 -0.34 1.38
CA LYS A 39 9.72 0.49 0.82
C LYS A 39 9.59 1.96 1.20
N THR A 40 8.36 2.48 1.24
CA THR A 40 8.12 3.86 1.68
C THR A 40 8.43 4.02 3.17
N MET A 41 8.04 3.05 4.00
CA MET A 41 8.36 3.03 5.43
C MET A 41 9.86 2.99 5.73
N ASP A 42 10.63 2.27 4.91
CA ASP A 42 12.09 2.23 5.05
C ASP A 42 12.75 3.54 4.64
N ASN A 43 12.31 4.12 3.51
CA ASN A 43 12.85 5.39 3.01
C ASN A 43 12.69 6.52 4.03
N VAL A 44 11.49 6.65 4.63
CA VAL A 44 11.21 7.70 5.63
C VAL A 44 11.93 7.48 6.97
N ASN A 45 12.55 6.32 7.16
CA ASN A 45 13.37 6.01 8.32
C ASN A 45 14.88 6.09 8.02
N SER A 46 15.26 6.42 6.78
CA SER A 46 16.65 6.46 6.35
C SER A 46 17.47 7.51 7.11
N ASN A 47 18.76 7.23 7.31
CA ASN A 47 19.67 8.11 8.05
C ASN A 47 19.89 9.46 7.34
N THR A 48 19.84 9.47 6.00
CA THR A 48 19.94 10.68 5.19
C THR A 48 18.77 11.63 5.48
N ASP A 49 17.54 11.11 5.45
CA ASP A 49 16.34 11.88 5.76
C ASP A 49 16.35 12.42 7.20
N LYS A 50 16.90 11.65 8.16
CA LYS A 50 17.06 12.11 9.54
C LYS A 50 18.03 13.28 9.68
N SER A 51 19.21 13.17 9.07
CA SER A 51 20.23 14.23 9.15
C SER A 51 19.73 15.54 8.55
N LEU A 52 19.00 15.46 7.43
CA LEU A 52 18.41 16.64 6.79
C LEU A 52 17.28 17.21 7.63
N TYR A 53 16.42 16.36 8.21
CA TYR A 53 15.34 16.79 9.11
C TYR A 53 15.87 17.55 10.33
N GLU A 54 17.00 17.15 10.92
CA GLU A 54 17.54 17.78 12.13
C GLU A 54 17.94 19.25 11.92
N VAL A 55 18.46 19.59 10.74
CA VAL A 55 18.93 20.94 10.40
C VAL A 55 17.83 21.88 9.92
N LEU A 56 16.61 21.37 9.67
CA LEU A 56 15.47 22.19 9.27
C LEU A 56 14.97 23.09 10.41
N ASP A 57 14.43 24.25 10.05
CA ASP A 57 13.72 25.11 10.98
C ASP A 57 12.35 24.50 11.40
N LYS A 58 11.67 25.12 12.38
CA LYS A 58 10.39 24.60 12.91
C LYS A 58 9.32 24.46 11.80
N LYS A 59 9.24 25.44 10.89
CA LYS A 59 8.22 25.48 9.82
C LYS A 59 8.51 24.40 8.78
N ASP A 60 9.76 24.24 8.40
CA ASP A 60 10.20 23.27 7.41
C ASP A 60 10.15 21.84 7.97
N LYS A 61 10.46 21.64 9.26
CA LYS A 61 10.22 20.36 9.96
C LYS A 61 8.75 19.96 9.89
N ARG A 62 7.83 20.89 10.17
CA ARG A 62 6.40 20.65 10.10
C ARG A 62 5.98 20.27 8.67
N ASN A 63 6.41 21.04 7.67
CA ASN A 63 6.12 20.77 6.26
C ASN A 63 6.65 19.41 5.82
N TYR A 64 7.89 19.08 6.19
CA TYR A 64 8.51 17.80 5.92
C TYR A 64 7.67 16.64 6.50
N LEU A 65 7.27 16.72 7.77
CA LEU A 65 6.45 15.68 8.40
C LEU A 65 5.08 15.52 7.73
N MET A 66 4.45 16.62 7.29
CA MET A 66 3.19 16.56 6.54
C MET A 66 3.38 15.86 5.18
N ILE A 67 4.48 16.16 4.47
CA ILE A 67 4.82 15.49 3.21
C ILE A 67 5.05 13.99 3.42
N VAL A 68 5.79 13.63 4.47
CA VAL A 68 6.03 12.22 4.85
C VAL A 68 4.72 11.51 5.19
N SER A 69 3.84 12.16 5.97
CA SER A 69 2.51 11.64 6.29
C SER A 69 1.69 11.37 5.03
N GLY A 70 1.63 12.35 4.11
CA GLY A 70 0.89 12.21 2.85
C GLY A 70 1.40 11.07 1.97
N LYS A 71 2.72 10.85 1.89
CA LYS A 71 3.29 9.70 1.16
C LYS A 71 2.85 8.37 1.76
N ILE A 72 2.83 8.24 3.08
CA ILE A 72 2.42 7.01 3.78
C ILE A 72 0.92 6.77 3.59
N GLU A 73 0.10 7.81 3.72
CA GLU A 73 -1.36 7.74 3.48
C GLU A 73 -1.67 7.32 2.05
N GLN A 74 -0.96 7.87 1.06
CA GLN A 74 -1.11 7.48 -0.33
C GLN A 74 -0.82 5.99 -0.54
N ARG A 75 0.29 5.48 0.01
CA ARG A 75 0.61 4.04 -0.09
C ARG A 75 -0.39 3.16 0.64
N MET A 76 -0.88 3.61 1.78
CA MET A 76 -1.92 2.87 2.50
C MET A 76 -3.23 2.84 1.70
N SER A 77 -3.57 3.91 0.98
CA SER A 77 -4.72 3.95 0.07
C SER A 77 -4.55 2.96 -1.10
N ASP A 78 -3.34 2.89 -1.67
CA ASP A 78 -3.00 1.90 -2.70
C ASP A 78 -3.21 0.47 -2.17
N VAL A 79 -2.74 0.16 -0.95
CA VAL A 79 -2.95 -1.15 -0.34
C VAL A 79 -4.44 -1.43 -0.13
N LYS A 80 -5.19 -0.49 0.47
CA LYS A 80 -6.64 -0.68 0.74
C LYS A 80 -7.46 -0.91 -0.54
N SER A 81 -7.10 -0.26 -1.64
CA SER A 81 -7.82 -0.39 -2.91
C SER A 81 -7.48 -1.68 -3.67
N ARG A 82 -6.28 -2.23 -3.45
CA ARG A 82 -5.75 -3.39 -4.21
C ARG A 82 -5.81 -4.71 -3.44
N CYS A 83 -5.77 -4.65 -2.11
CA CYS A 83 -5.77 -5.82 -1.25
C CYS A 83 -7.15 -6.04 -0.63
N LYS A 84 -7.84 -7.12 -1.01
CA LYS A 84 -9.08 -7.54 -0.37
C LYS A 84 -8.85 -7.95 1.10
N ASN A 85 -7.76 -8.67 1.34
CA ASN A 85 -7.32 -9.13 2.65
C ASN A 85 -5.87 -8.66 2.86
N MET A 86 -5.70 -7.43 3.33
CA MET A 86 -4.39 -6.86 3.68
C MET A 86 -3.81 -7.56 4.92
N SER A 87 -2.49 -7.68 4.97
CA SER A 87 -1.80 -8.17 6.18
C SER A 87 -2.09 -7.29 7.40
N PRO A 88 -2.44 -7.86 8.58
CA PRO A 88 -2.60 -7.12 9.83
C PRO A 88 -1.39 -6.25 10.19
N ASP A 89 -0.18 -6.69 9.83
CA ASP A 89 1.06 -5.99 10.11
C ASP A 89 1.16 -4.66 9.38
N VAL A 90 0.63 -4.58 8.15
CA VAL A 90 0.59 -3.35 7.35
C VAL A 90 -0.29 -2.31 8.05
N LEU A 91 -1.48 -2.72 8.50
CA LEU A 91 -2.39 -1.82 9.21
C LEU A 91 -1.81 -1.36 10.56
N ALA A 92 -1.20 -2.28 11.30
CA ALA A 92 -0.56 -1.95 12.58
C ALA A 92 0.59 -0.96 12.40
N ALA A 93 1.47 -1.20 11.41
CA ALA A 93 2.59 -0.32 11.11
C ALA A 93 2.14 1.07 10.65
N TYR A 94 1.13 1.12 9.76
CA TYR A 94 0.50 2.37 9.33
C TYR A 94 -0.02 3.17 10.53
N ASN A 95 -0.87 2.57 11.36
CA ASN A 95 -1.47 3.24 12.52
C ASN A 95 -0.41 3.74 13.51
N LYS A 96 0.62 2.94 13.77
CA LYS A 96 1.73 3.31 14.64
C LYS A 96 2.47 4.52 14.08
N LYS A 97 2.79 4.53 12.79
CA LYS A 97 3.60 5.60 12.16
C LYS A 97 2.83 6.90 12.00
N ILE A 98 1.57 6.87 11.57
CA ILE A 98 0.74 8.08 11.45
C ILE A 98 0.53 8.76 12.81
N ARG A 99 0.23 7.98 13.86
CA ARG A 99 0.13 8.53 15.22
C ARG A 99 1.44 9.19 15.68
N ALA A 100 2.57 8.57 15.38
CA ALA A 100 3.88 9.12 15.71
C ALA A 100 4.15 10.43 14.95
N LEU A 101 3.85 10.49 13.66
CA LEU A 101 4.01 11.72 12.85
C LEU A 101 3.10 12.83 13.34
N GLN A 102 1.84 12.53 13.63
CA GLN A 102 0.88 13.53 14.11
C GLN A 102 1.28 14.09 15.48
N LYS A 103 1.83 13.25 16.37
CA LYS A 103 2.42 13.73 17.63
C LYS A 103 3.58 14.70 17.38
N GLN A 104 4.47 14.39 16.42
CA GLN A 104 5.60 15.26 16.08
C GLN A 104 5.15 16.58 15.46
N VAL A 105 4.15 16.56 14.57
CA VAL A 105 3.55 17.77 13.99
C VAL A 105 2.93 18.64 15.09
N ASN A 106 2.22 18.04 16.05
CA ASN A 106 1.59 18.79 17.14
C ASN A 106 2.60 19.44 18.08
N THR A 107 3.76 18.82 18.33
CA THR A 107 4.86 19.43 19.08
C THR A 107 5.56 20.57 18.33
N LEU A 108 5.36 20.65 17.01
CA LEU A 108 5.88 21.71 16.15
C LEU A 108 4.82 22.76 15.80
N ASN A 109 3.64 22.73 16.42
CA ASN A 109 2.71 23.87 16.38
C ASN A 109 3.11 24.94 17.40
#